data_AF-A0A1Y2H585-F1
#
_entry.id   AF-A0A1Y2H585-F1
#
_cell.length_a   1.000
_cell.length_b   1.000
_cell.length_c   1.000
_cell.angle_alpha   90.00
_cell.angle_beta   90.00
_cell.angle_gamma   90.00
#
_symmetry.space_group_name_H-M   'P 1'
#
loop_
_entity.id
_entity.type
_entity.pdbx_description
1 polymer ?
#
loop_
_entity_poly.entity_id
_entity_poly.type
_entity_poly.pdbx_seq_one_letter_code
_entity_poly.pdbx_strand_id
1 'polypeptide(L)'
;MHCRTTRNILKGLYLKSTFQRSMDHCRDVTASTTSNMLCLDNTQSSPGLWETILRCTNLERLEISHTRINDEVDLFLQVCKKLRHLGMDGVAIHQLPISILNDELSNCLLTNIRTLYITGVEILNPPHPYTPSYCLGLLVRKCLGLCALKFVDIIEYRRSKQPKHDDFYRAAFLRHPWALTNLSDLSFPHMRIKDRDMAALLSQMTRLRRLNVPFCGFDQLSLQELLADKRAVLGNGHMV
;
A
#
# COMPACT_ATOMS: atom_id res chain seq x y z
N MET A 1 10.25 27.52 15.91
CA MET A 1 8.81 27.79 15.69
C MET A 1 8.02 26.78 16.50
N HIS A 2 7.48 27.21 17.64
CA HIS A 2 6.72 26.40 18.58
C HIS A 2 5.28 26.25 18.12
N CYS A 3 4.77 25.01 17.99
CA CYS A 3 3.34 24.77 17.84
C CYS A 3 2.74 24.57 19.24
N ARG A 4 1.79 25.45 19.57
CA ARG A 4 1.19 25.60 20.89
C ARG A 4 0.20 24.49 21.19
N THR A 5 0.26 24.05 22.45
CA THR A 5 -0.74 23.30 23.20
C THR A 5 -2.11 23.97 23.13
N THR A 6 -3.14 23.24 22.70
CA THR A 6 -4.54 23.64 22.94
C THR A 6 -5.36 22.42 23.36
N ARG A 7 -5.77 22.44 24.64
CA ARG A 7 -6.83 21.61 25.23
C ARG A 7 -8.19 22.09 24.71
N ASN A 8 -9.16 21.18 24.68
CA ASN A 8 -10.59 21.33 24.34
C ASN A 8 -10.84 21.27 22.82
N ILE A 9 -11.55 20.28 22.27
CA ILE A 9 -12.98 20.00 22.49
C ILE A 9 -13.22 18.47 22.53
N LEU A 10 -13.58 17.95 23.69
CA LEU A 10 -14.21 16.64 23.88
C LEU A 10 -15.72 16.84 23.82
N LYS A 11 -16.40 16.39 22.76
CA LYS A 11 -17.83 16.03 22.76
C LYS A 11 -18.19 15.36 21.42
N GLY A 12 -18.35 14.04 21.47
CA GLY A 12 -18.72 13.23 20.30
C GLY A 12 -18.79 11.72 20.58
N LEU A 13 -19.56 11.33 21.61
CA LEU A 13 -20.06 9.98 21.93
C LEU A 13 -19.04 8.83 22.18
N TYR A 14 -18.91 8.51 23.47
CA TYR A 14 -18.86 7.17 24.08
C TYR A 14 -18.52 5.98 23.16
N LEU A 15 -17.22 5.77 22.93
CA LEU A 15 -16.70 4.42 22.78
C LEU A 15 -16.59 3.83 24.20
N LYS A 16 -17.15 2.62 24.42
CA LYS A 16 -17.20 1.91 25.71
C LYS A 16 -15.97 2.20 26.58
N SER A 17 -16.16 2.38 27.89
CA SER A 17 -15.11 2.72 28.87
C SER A 17 -13.83 1.86 28.85
N THR A 18 -13.86 0.70 28.19
CA THR A 18 -12.69 -0.15 27.90
C THR A 18 -11.85 0.31 26.71
N PHE A 19 -12.45 0.95 25.70
CA PHE A 19 -11.79 1.48 24.50
C PHE A 19 -10.96 2.73 24.79
N GLN A 20 -11.49 3.65 25.59
CA GLN A 20 -10.77 4.85 26.02
C GLN A 20 -9.58 4.49 26.91
N ARG A 21 -9.77 3.60 27.90
CA ARG A 21 -8.69 3.16 28.80
C ARG A 21 -7.52 2.46 28.08
N SER A 22 -7.78 1.74 27.00
CA SER A 22 -6.71 1.09 26.21
C SER A 22 -5.96 2.07 25.32
N MET A 23 -6.57 3.20 24.97
CA MET A 23 -6.03 4.24 24.08
C MET A 23 -5.43 5.42 24.86
N ASP A 24 -5.78 5.60 26.13
CA ASP A 24 -5.20 6.61 27.04
C ASP A 24 -3.68 6.39 27.26
N HIS A 25 -3.14 5.23 26.88
CA HIS A 25 -1.71 4.94 26.89
C HIS A 25 -0.98 5.35 25.59
N CYS A 26 -1.71 5.68 24.53
CA CYS A 26 -1.15 6.12 23.25
C CYS A 26 -1.32 7.64 23.13
N ARG A 27 -0.24 8.40 23.33
CA ARG A 27 -0.29 9.88 23.36
C ARG A 27 -0.72 10.54 22.05
N ASP A 28 -0.72 9.81 20.92
CA ASP A 28 -0.82 10.38 19.58
C ASP A 28 -1.83 9.64 18.66
N VAL A 29 -2.97 9.20 19.19
CA VAL A 29 -4.06 8.65 18.35
C VAL A 29 -5.16 9.66 18.14
N THR A 30 -5.31 10.12 16.89
CA THR A 30 -6.44 10.95 16.48
C THR A 30 -7.50 10.07 15.80
N ALA A 31 -8.59 9.79 16.52
CA ALA A 31 -9.80 9.20 15.94
C ALA A 31 -10.79 10.33 15.61
N SER A 32 -11.20 10.45 14.35
CA SER A 32 -12.27 11.37 13.96
C SER A 32 -13.60 10.61 13.99
N THR A 33 -14.50 10.96 14.92
CA THR A 33 -15.76 10.23 15.16
C THR A 33 -16.80 10.36 14.04
N THR A 34 -16.52 11.15 13.00
CA THR A 34 -17.36 11.31 11.81
C THR A 34 -16.81 10.62 10.56
N SER A 35 -15.58 10.12 10.59
CA SER A 35 -14.99 9.37 9.49
C SER A 35 -14.68 7.95 9.93
N ASN A 36 -14.96 6.99 9.06
CA ASN A 36 -14.51 5.59 9.13
C ASN A 36 -12.96 5.48 9.00
N MET A 37 -12.22 6.39 9.60
CA MET A 37 -10.79 6.64 9.42
C MET A 37 -10.08 6.71 10.77
N LEU A 38 -8.97 5.98 10.88
CA LEU A 38 -8.06 6.02 12.01
C LEU A 38 -6.66 6.40 11.52
N CYS A 39 -6.03 7.35 12.22
CA CYS A 39 -4.63 7.70 11.99
C CYS A 39 -3.82 7.36 13.25
N LEU A 40 -2.73 6.61 13.05
CA LEU A 40 -1.78 6.24 14.08
C LEU A 40 -0.44 6.84 13.71
N ASP A 41 0.09 7.76 14.51
CA ASP A 41 1.41 8.34 14.28
C ASP A 41 2.31 8.10 15.49
N ASN A 42 3.53 7.63 15.22
CA ASN A 42 4.55 7.35 16.24
C ASN A 42 4.02 6.48 17.40
N THR A 43 3.08 5.57 17.09
CA THR A 43 2.45 4.71 18.09
C THR A 43 3.27 3.46 18.34
N GLN A 44 3.33 3.02 19.60
CA GLN A 44 3.89 1.71 19.91
C GLN A 44 2.88 0.62 19.52
N SER A 45 3.24 -0.22 18.56
CA SER A 45 2.45 -1.42 18.23
C SER A 45 2.34 -2.30 19.47
N SER A 46 1.13 -2.80 19.71
CA SER A 46 0.86 -3.78 20.76
C SER A 46 -0.33 -4.65 20.37
N PRO A 47 -0.45 -5.88 20.86
CA PRO A 47 -1.60 -6.74 20.57
C PRO A 47 -2.92 -6.05 20.94
N GLY A 48 -2.96 -5.38 22.10
CA GLY A 48 -4.15 -4.66 22.58
C GLY A 48 -4.60 -3.53 21.65
N LEU A 49 -3.66 -2.82 21.01
CA LEU A 49 -3.98 -1.81 19.99
C LEU A 49 -4.70 -2.46 18.79
N TRP A 50 -4.13 -3.51 18.22
CA TRP A 50 -4.71 -4.17 17.05
C TRP A 50 -6.03 -4.88 17.34
N GLU A 51 -6.17 -5.51 18.51
CA GLU A 51 -7.43 -6.07 18.98
C GLU A 51 -8.53 -5.00 19.12
N THR A 52 -8.14 -3.81 19.60
CA THR A 52 -9.04 -2.67 19.73
C THR A 52 -9.49 -2.18 18.36
N ILE A 53 -8.57 -2.06 17.40
CA ILE A 53 -8.87 -1.68 16.01
C ILE A 53 -9.75 -2.74 15.33
N LEU A 54 -9.50 -4.03 15.57
CA LEU A 54 -10.31 -5.13 15.03
C LEU A 54 -11.79 -5.07 15.44
N ARG A 55 -12.07 -4.51 16.62
CA ARG A 55 -13.44 -4.29 17.14
C ARG A 55 -14.14 -3.09 16.49
N CYS A 56 -13.42 -2.25 15.76
CA CYS A 56 -14.00 -1.13 15.01
C CYS A 56 -14.68 -1.65 13.74
N THR A 57 -15.97 -1.96 13.83
CA THR A 57 -16.74 -2.59 12.73
C THR A 57 -16.89 -1.72 11.49
N ASN A 58 -16.83 -0.40 11.66
CA ASN A 58 -17.04 0.56 10.57
C ASN A 58 -15.73 1.14 10.05
N LEU A 59 -14.55 0.67 10.51
CA LEU A 59 -13.29 1.21 10.06
C LEU A 59 -13.03 0.82 8.60
N GLU A 60 -12.91 1.81 7.73
CA GLU A 60 -12.65 1.62 6.29
C GLU A 60 -11.28 2.15 5.89
N ARG A 61 -10.71 3.08 6.63
CA ARG A 61 -9.42 3.73 6.34
C ARG A 61 -8.49 3.68 7.54
N LEU A 62 -7.27 3.22 7.31
CA LEU A 62 -6.20 3.25 8.29
C LEU A 62 -4.98 3.94 7.69
N GLU A 63 -4.44 4.93 8.40
CA GLU A 63 -3.16 5.57 8.11
C GLU A 63 -2.23 5.29 9.29
N ILE A 64 -1.05 4.75 9.00
CA ILE A 64 -0.05 4.41 10.02
C ILE A 64 1.25 5.10 9.64
N SER A 65 1.80 5.87 10.56
CA SER A 65 3.04 6.60 10.40
C SER A 65 4.02 6.25 11.52
N HIS A 66 5.31 6.11 11.16
CA HIS A 66 6.43 5.99 12.10
C HIS A 66 6.23 4.92 13.19
N THR A 67 5.61 3.80 12.82
CA THR A 67 5.22 2.73 13.74
C THR A 67 6.01 1.46 13.43
N ARG A 68 6.35 0.71 14.47
CA ARG A 68 7.03 -0.58 14.34
C ARG A 68 6.10 -1.72 14.73
N ILE A 69 5.77 -2.59 13.78
CA ILE A 69 4.91 -3.76 13.95
C ILE A 69 5.81 -4.99 14.12
N ASN A 70 5.80 -5.61 15.30
CA ASN A 70 6.71 -6.73 15.61
C ASN A 70 5.96 -8.06 15.56
N ASP A 71 5.51 -8.58 16.70
CA ASP A 71 4.87 -9.89 16.79
C ASP A 71 3.37 -9.82 16.42
N GLU A 72 2.85 -8.62 16.19
CA GLU A 72 1.43 -8.37 15.97
C GLU A 72 1.02 -8.37 14.49
N VAL A 73 1.90 -8.82 13.59
CA VAL A 73 1.67 -8.73 12.14
C VAL A 73 0.41 -9.48 11.73
N ASP A 74 0.09 -10.62 12.36
CA ASP A 74 -1.14 -11.36 12.08
C ASP A 74 -2.40 -10.57 12.45
N LEU A 75 -2.39 -9.86 13.58
CA LEU A 75 -3.51 -9.00 13.99
C LEU A 75 -3.64 -7.79 13.06
N PHE A 76 -2.52 -7.17 12.70
CA PHE A 76 -2.48 -6.10 11.71
C PHE A 76 -3.09 -6.55 10.37
N LEU A 77 -2.70 -7.72 9.86
CA LEU A 77 -3.26 -8.25 8.61
C LEU A 77 -4.75 -8.57 8.70
N GLN A 78 -5.23 -9.02 9.87
CA GLN A 78 -6.66 -9.18 10.10
C GLN A 78 -7.43 -7.84 10.05
N VAL A 79 -6.83 -6.75 10.52
CA VAL A 79 -7.39 -5.40 10.34
C VAL A 79 -7.44 -5.07 8.84
N CYS A 80 -6.34 -5.25 8.12
CA CYS A 80 -6.23 -4.98 6.69
C CYS A 80 -7.31 -5.67 5.84
N LYS A 81 -7.75 -6.87 6.22
CA LYS A 81 -8.83 -7.59 5.53
C LYS A 81 -10.16 -6.84 5.51
N LYS A 82 -10.41 -5.93 6.45
CA LYS A 82 -11.66 -5.15 6.53
C LYS A 82 -11.54 -3.77 5.89
N LEU A 83 -10.32 -3.28 5.66
CA LEU A 83 -10.08 -1.93 5.19
C LEU A 83 -10.30 -1.80 3.69
N ARG A 84 -10.75 -0.60 3.29
CA ARG A 84 -10.77 -0.13 1.90
C ARG A 84 -9.55 0.70 1.56
N HIS A 85 -8.98 1.40 2.53
CA HIS A 85 -7.81 2.25 2.37
C HIS A 85 -6.78 1.95 3.44
N LEU A 86 -5.54 1.71 3.02
CA LEU A 86 -4.39 1.53 3.89
C LEU A 86 -3.26 2.45 3.42
N GLY A 87 -2.81 3.34 4.30
CA GLY A 87 -1.56 4.07 4.12
C GLY A 87 -0.56 3.72 5.21
N MET A 88 0.69 3.55 4.80
CA MET A 88 1.82 3.25 5.65
C MET A 88 2.97 4.19 5.28
N ASP A 89 3.45 4.95 6.25
CA ASP A 89 4.55 5.91 6.10
C ASP A 89 5.63 5.68 7.17
N GLY A 90 6.85 5.35 6.77
CA GLY A 90 7.93 5.08 7.71
C GLY A 90 7.63 3.92 8.67
N VAL A 91 6.87 2.92 8.22
CA VAL A 91 6.47 1.75 9.03
C VAL A 91 7.54 0.66 8.92
N ALA A 92 7.98 0.13 10.05
CA ALA A 92 8.86 -1.03 10.10
C ALA A 92 8.06 -2.28 10.49
N ILE A 93 8.01 -3.28 9.63
CA ILE A 93 7.38 -4.57 9.89
C ILE A 93 8.49 -5.58 10.16
N HIS A 94 8.44 -6.28 11.29
CA HIS A 94 9.50 -7.22 11.64
C HIS A 94 9.61 -8.34 10.61
N GLN A 95 8.52 -9.06 10.33
CA GLN A 95 8.49 -10.14 9.35
C GLN A 95 7.07 -10.34 8.83
N LEU A 96 6.89 -10.55 7.52
CA LEU A 96 5.59 -10.96 6.97
C LEU A 96 5.37 -12.47 7.15
N PRO A 97 4.14 -12.93 7.45
CA PRO A 97 3.82 -14.34 7.50
C PRO A 97 4.13 -15.04 6.19
N ILE A 98 4.66 -16.27 6.27
CA ILE A 98 4.98 -17.10 5.09
C ILE A 98 3.75 -17.31 4.20
N SER A 99 2.55 -17.29 4.79
CA SER A 99 1.28 -17.37 4.07
C SER A 99 1.07 -16.23 3.06
N ILE A 100 1.65 -15.04 3.28
CA ILE A 100 1.64 -13.95 2.29
C ILE A 100 2.67 -14.19 1.19
N LEU A 101 3.79 -14.81 1.55
CA LEU A 101 4.93 -14.97 0.66
C LEU A 101 4.76 -16.14 -0.31
N ASN A 102 3.95 -17.13 0.05
CA ASN A 102 3.62 -18.25 -0.83
C ASN A 102 2.50 -17.87 -1.81
N ASP A 103 2.71 -18.14 -3.10
CA ASP A 103 1.73 -17.83 -4.15
C ASP A 103 0.61 -18.85 -4.26
N GLU A 104 0.92 -20.13 -4.03
CA GLU A 104 0.00 -21.23 -4.37
C GLU A 104 -0.97 -21.60 -3.23
N LEU A 105 -0.74 -21.10 -2.01
CA LEU A 105 -1.40 -21.58 -0.79
C LEU A 105 -2.01 -20.47 0.09
N SER A 106 -2.01 -19.21 -0.35
CA SER A 106 -2.36 -18.11 0.53
C SER A 106 -3.88 -17.90 0.67
N ASN A 107 -4.45 -18.35 1.79
CA ASN A 107 -5.78 -17.92 2.23
C ASN A 107 -5.83 -16.44 2.68
N CYS A 108 -4.68 -15.75 2.70
CA CYS A 108 -4.59 -14.35 3.08
C CYS A 108 -4.75 -13.44 1.86
N LEU A 109 -5.99 -13.25 1.43
CA LEU A 109 -6.35 -12.25 0.41
C LEU A 109 -6.81 -10.96 1.08
N LEU A 110 -6.28 -9.82 0.61
CA LEU A 110 -6.67 -8.48 1.04
C LEU A 110 -7.63 -7.87 0.02
N THR A 111 -8.74 -8.56 -0.25
CA THR A 111 -9.67 -8.26 -1.34
C THR A 111 -10.38 -6.91 -1.22
N ASN A 112 -10.53 -6.41 0.01
CA ASN A 112 -11.25 -5.17 0.28
C ASN A 112 -10.42 -3.90 0.03
N ILE A 113 -9.09 -4.00 0.04
CA ILE A 113 -8.21 -2.84 -0.13
C ILE A 113 -8.33 -2.34 -1.58
N ARG A 114 -8.78 -1.09 -1.71
CA ARG A 114 -8.90 -0.34 -2.97
C ARG A 114 -7.78 0.67 -3.16
N THR A 115 -7.25 1.20 -2.05
CA THR A 115 -6.17 2.19 -2.07
C THR A 115 -5.08 1.77 -1.11
N LEU A 116 -3.85 1.69 -1.62
CA LEU A 116 -2.67 1.29 -0.86
C LEU A 116 -1.54 2.29 -1.10
N TYR A 117 -1.12 2.96 -0.03
CA TYR A 117 0.04 3.85 -0.02
C TYR A 117 1.14 3.26 0.85
N ILE A 118 2.32 3.09 0.27
CA ILE A 118 3.50 2.53 0.92
C ILE A 118 4.63 3.54 0.74
N THR A 119 5.04 4.18 1.82
CA THR A 119 6.09 5.20 1.82
C THR A 119 7.11 4.83 2.89
N GLY A 120 8.37 4.59 2.49
CA GLY A 120 9.44 4.27 3.44
C GLY A 120 9.14 3.07 4.36
N VAL A 121 8.39 2.07 3.87
CA VAL A 121 8.08 0.85 4.64
C VAL A 121 9.23 -0.13 4.52
N GLU A 122 9.62 -0.73 5.64
CA GLU A 122 10.73 -1.69 5.72
C GLU A 122 10.26 -3.03 6.28
N ILE A 123 10.73 -4.13 5.67
CA ILE A 123 10.64 -5.47 6.27
C ILE A 123 12.00 -5.77 6.90
N LEU A 124 12.07 -5.85 8.23
CA LEU A 124 13.33 -5.95 8.96
C LEU A 124 13.99 -7.33 8.84
N ASN A 125 13.18 -8.39 8.81
CA ASN A 125 13.62 -9.78 8.76
C ASN A 125 12.89 -10.52 7.61
N PRO A 126 13.18 -10.19 6.34
CA PRO A 126 12.57 -10.91 5.23
C PRO A 126 13.11 -12.35 5.22
N PRO A 127 12.25 -13.37 5.06
CA PRO A 127 12.75 -14.74 5.01
C PRO A 127 13.53 -14.97 3.71
N HIS A 128 14.68 -15.64 3.84
CA HIS A 128 15.51 -16.02 2.69
C HIS A 128 14.71 -16.89 1.70
N PRO A 129 14.80 -16.66 0.37
CA PRO A 129 15.76 -15.79 -0.34
C PRO A 129 15.23 -14.38 -0.66
N TYR A 130 14.16 -13.93 -0.01
CA TYR A 130 13.48 -12.71 -0.41
C TYR A 130 14.14 -11.44 0.13
N THR A 131 14.10 -10.37 -0.67
CA THR A 131 14.47 -9.02 -0.23
C THR A 131 13.26 -8.32 0.41
N PRO A 132 13.47 -7.27 1.23
CA PRO A 132 12.36 -6.52 1.81
C PRO A 132 11.38 -5.95 0.76
N SER A 133 11.92 -5.41 -0.33
CA SER A 133 11.15 -4.85 -1.44
C SER A 133 10.38 -5.94 -2.19
N TYR A 134 10.97 -7.12 -2.38
CA TYR A 134 10.27 -8.29 -2.92
C TYR A 134 9.05 -8.65 -2.07
N CYS A 135 9.23 -8.76 -0.74
CA CYS A 135 8.16 -9.07 0.21
C CYS A 135 7.00 -8.06 0.13
N LEU A 136 7.29 -6.76 0.00
CA LEU A 136 6.26 -5.72 -0.20
C LEU A 136 5.53 -5.89 -1.53
N GLY A 137 6.23 -6.30 -2.60
CA GLY A 137 5.60 -6.60 -3.89
C GLY A 137 4.63 -7.78 -3.79
N LEU A 138 4.98 -8.82 -3.02
CA LEU A 138 4.07 -9.94 -2.74
C LEU A 138 2.83 -9.48 -1.95
N LEU A 139 3.00 -8.59 -0.97
CA LEU A 139 1.89 -8.02 -0.20
C LEU A 139 0.91 -7.24 -1.09
N VAL A 140 1.43 -6.36 -1.96
CA VAL A 140 0.62 -5.62 -2.94
C VAL A 140 -0.17 -6.57 -3.83
N ARG A 141 0.45 -7.65 -4.28
CA ARG A 141 -0.21 -8.66 -5.11
C ARG A 141 -1.35 -9.40 -4.40
N LYS A 142 -1.37 -9.46 -3.06
CA LYS A 142 -2.52 -10.00 -2.32
C LYS A 142 -3.73 -9.04 -2.27
N CYS A 143 -3.58 -7.81 -2.75
CA CYS A 143 -4.65 -6.80 -2.82
C CYS A 143 -5.41 -6.88 -4.16
N LEU A 144 -6.17 -7.95 -4.41
CA LEU A 144 -6.84 -8.18 -5.71
C LEU A 144 -7.87 -7.10 -6.12
N GLY A 145 -8.39 -6.37 -5.13
CA GLY A 145 -9.34 -5.27 -5.34
C GLY A 145 -8.69 -3.92 -5.66
N LEU A 146 -7.36 -3.85 -5.70
CA LEU A 146 -6.62 -2.59 -5.68
C LEU A 146 -6.89 -1.75 -6.94
N CYS A 147 -7.24 -0.48 -6.71
CA CYS A 147 -7.49 0.53 -7.74
C CYS A 147 -6.40 1.61 -7.77
N ALA A 148 -5.85 1.95 -6.61
CA ALA A 148 -4.82 2.98 -6.50
C ALA A 148 -3.62 2.47 -5.69
N LEU A 149 -2.43 2.53 -6.29
CA LEU A 149 -1.16 2.17 -5.65
C LEU A 149 -0.18 3.34 -5.74
N LYS A 150 0.37 3.72 -4.58
CA LYS A 150 1.53 4.60 -4.49
C LYS A 150 2.63 3.88 -3.71
N PHE A 151 3.80 3.74 -4.32
CA PHE A 151 4.97 3.14 -3.67
C PHE A 151 6.16 4.11 -3.75
N VAL A 152 6.66 4.52 -2.58
CA VAL A 152 7.75 5.47 -2.43
C VAL A 152 8.83 4.85 -1.55
N ASP A 153 9.93 4.44 -2.17
CA ASP A 153 11.08 3.92 -1.44
C ASP A 153 12.03 5.05 -1.05
N ILE A 154 11.98 5.48 0.21
CA ILE A 154 12.82 6.57 0.73
C ILE A 154 14.20 6.04 1.19
N ILE A 155 14.27 4.77 1.59
CA ILE A 155 15.48 4.18 2.17
C ILE A 155 16.55 4.05 1.08
N GLU A 156 16.13 3.60 -0.09
CA GLU A 156 17.03 3.30 -1.20
C GLU A 156 17.43 4.57 -1.99
N TYR A 157 16.63 5.63 -1.96
CA TYR A 157 16.98 6.93 -2.56
C TYR A 157 18.31 7.50 -2.03
N ARG A 158 18.65 7.21 -0.77
CA ARG A 158 19.90 7.69 -0.14
C ARG A 158 21.14 6.87 -0.49
N ARG A 159 20.99 5.71 -1.15
CA ARG A 159 22.13 4.84 -1.49
C ARG A 159 22.77 5.27 -2.82
N SER A 160 24.08 5.47 -2.81
CA SER A 160 24.88 5.93 -3.97
C SER A 160 24.90 4.93 -5.14
N LYS A 161 24.69 3.65 -4.85
CA LYS A 161 24.41 2.61 -5.84
C LYS A 161 22.92 2.32 -5.77
N GLN A 162 22.18 2.77 -6.78
CA GLN A 162 20.76 2.47 -6.83
C GLN A 162 20.56 0.96 -6.81
N PRO A 163 19.84 0.44 -5.81
CA PRO A 163 19.52 -0.96 -5.73
C PRO A 163 18.54 -1.35 -6.84
N LYS A 164 18.51 -2.65 -7.15
CA LYS A 164 17.60 -3.24 -8.13
C LYS A 164 16.18 -3.22 -7.55
N HIS A 165 15.52 -2.06 -7.59
CA HIS A 165 14.09 -1.92 -7.32
C HIS A 165 13.21 -2.81 -8.21
N ASP A 166 13.82 -3.45 -9.20
CA ASP A 166 13.32 -4.62 -9.92
C ASP A 166 12.58 -5.58 -8.99
N ASP A 167 13.05 -5.87 -7.77
CA ASP A 167 12.44 -6.92 -6.95
C ASP A 167 10.99 -6.64 -6.56
N PHE A 168 10.65 -5.42 -6.12
CA PHE A 168 9.27 -5.04 -5.80
C PHE A 168 8.39 -5.12 -7.04
N TYR A 169 8.81 -4.45 -8.12
CA TYR A 169 8.04 -4.36 -9.35
C TYR A 169 7.82 -5.75 -9.98
N ARG A 170 8.88 -6.58 -10.01
CA ARG A 170 8.81 -7.95 -10.55
C ARG A 170 7.90 -8.84 -9.71
N ALA A 171 7.92 -8.70 -8.39
CA ALA A 171 7.03 -9.43 -7.50
C ALA A 171 5.57 -9.01 -7.66
N ALA A 172 5.31 -7.70 -7.72
CA ALA A 172 3.97 -7.14 -7.77
C ALA A 172 3.28 -7.35 -9.13
N PHE A 173 4.01 -7.21 -10.24
CA PHE A 173 3.41 -7.15 -11.59
C PHE A 173 3.88 -8.27 -12.53
N LEU A 174 5.18 -8.57 -12.62
CA LEU A 174 5.67 -9.45 -13.70
C LEU A 174 5.34 -10.93 -13.50
N ARG A 175 5.32 -11.44 -12.27
CA ARG A 175 5.10 -12.89 -12.04
C ARG A 175 3.66 -13.33 -12.29
N HIS A 176 2.68 -12.46 -12.03
CA HIS A 176 1.25 -12.76 -12.21
C HIS A 176 0.53 -11.53 -12.78
N PRO A 177 0.67 -11.29 -14.10
CA PRO A 177 0.15 -10.12 -14.82
C PRO A 177 -1.29 -9.72 -14.51
N TRP A 178 -2.16 -10.72 -14.27
CA TRP A 178 -3.60 -10.55 -14.12
C TRP A 178 -4.07 -10.26 -12.68
N ALA A 179 -3.17 -10.18 -11.70
CA ALA A 179 -3.59 -10.03 -10.30
C ALA A 179 -4.21 -8.65 -9.98
N LEU A 180 -3.86 -7.60 -10.74
CA LEU A 180 -4.20 -6.21 -10.45
C LEU A 180 -4.93 -5.52 -11.61
N THR A 181 -5.87 -6.21 -12.26
CA THR A 181 -6.63 -5.70 -13.42
C THR A 181 -7.52 -4.49 -13.11
N ASN A 182 -7.78 -4.21 -11.82
CA ASN A 182 -8.60 -3.08 -11.38
C ASN A 182 -7.80 -1.78 -11.19
N LEU A 183 -6.47 -1.81 -11.37
CA LEU A 183 -5.60 -0.68 -11.09
C LEU A 183 -5.84 0.45 -12.10
N SER A 184 -6.28 1.60 -11.59
CA SER A 184 -6.53 2.83 -12.36
C SER A 184 -5.52 3.93 -12.07
N ASP A 185 -4.89 3.91 -10.91
CA ASP A 185 -3.97 4.95 -10.46
C ASP A 185 -2.68 4.31 -9.97
N LEU A 186 -1.57 4.60 -10.67
CA LEU A 186 -0.27 4.05 -10.36
C LEU A 186 0.77 5.14 -10.19
N SER A 187 1.48 5.12 -9.06
CA SER A 187 2.54 6.10 -8.78
C SER A 187 3.79 5.46 -8.18
N PHE A 188 4.90 5.60 -8.90
CA PHE A 188 6.25 5.24 -8.46
C PHE A 188 7.20 6.43 -8.65
N PRO A 189 7.16 7.44 -7.76
CA PRO A 189 7.88 8.69 -7.97
C PRO A 189 9.41 8.55 -7.98
N HIS A 190 9.98 7.45 -7.49
CA HIS A 190 11.44 7.24 -7.40
C HIS A 190 11.93 5.95 -8.06
N MET A 191 11.03 5.14 -8.63
CA MET A 191 11.39 3.86 -9.23
C MET A 191 11.86 4.04 -10.67
N ARG A 192 12.98 3.41 -11.02
CA ARG A 192 13.43 3.32 -12.40
C ARG A 192 12.86 2.05 -13.03
N ILE A 193 12.06 2.20 -14.08
CA ILE A 193 11.46 1.10 -14.84
C ILE A 193 11.95 1.24 -16.28
N LYS A 194 12.45 0.15 -16.89
CA LYS A 194 12.89 0.19 -18.29
C LYS A 194 11.69 0.25 -19.23
N ASP A 195 11.88 0.79 -20.43
CA ASP A 195 10.81 0.93 -21.43
C ASP A 195 10.11 -0.40 -21.73
N ARG A 196 10.87 -1.49 -21.89
CA ARG A 196 10.30 -2.83 -22.11
C ARG A 196 9.38 -3.28 -20.97
N ASP A 197 9.78 -3.03 -19.72
CA ASP A 197 9.01 -3.43 -18.55
C ASP A 197 7.78 -2.54 -18.38
N MET A 198 7.92 -1.23 -18.63
CA MET A 198 6.80 -0.29 -18.63
C MET A 198 5.77 -0.64 -19.72
N ALA A 199 6.21 -0.97 -20.94
CA ALA A 199 5.33 -1.46 -22.00
C ALA A 199 4.59 -2.73 -21.57
N ALA A 200 5.29 -3.71 -20.99
CA ALA A 200 4.68 -4.93 -20.47
C ALA A 200 3.67 -4.66 -19.34
N LEU A 201 3.90 -3.63 -18.53
CA LEU A 201 2.97 -3.19 -17.49
C LEU A 201 1.71 -2.55 -18.11
N LEU A 202 1.90 -1.62 -19.04
CA LEU A 202 0.83 -0.87 -19.71
C LEU A 202 -0.11 -1.79 -20.49
N SER A 203 0.43 -2.79 -21.19
CA SER A 203 -0.36 -3.76 -21.95
C SER A 203 -1.31 -4.60 -21.07
N GLN A 204 -1.03 -4.68 -19.77
CA GLN A 204 -1.85 -5.41 -18.78
C GLN A 204 -2.87 -4.51 -18.09
N MET A 205 -2.64 -3.19 -18.05
CA MET A 205 -3.41 -2.23 -17.27
C MET A 205 -4.43 -1.48 -18.12
N THR A 206 -5.41 -2.21 -18.66
CA THR A 206 -6.48 -1.65 -19.51
C THR A 206 -7.37 -0.63 -18.81
N ARG A 207 -7.30 -0.51 -17.48
CA ARG A 207 -8.08 0.44 -16.68
C ARG A 207 -7.27 1.64 -16.18
N LEU A 208 -6.00 1.75 -16.57
CA LEU A 208 -5.10 2.81 -16.11
C LEU A 208 -5.59 4.18 -16.58
N ARG A 209 -5.78 5.10 -15.63
CA ARG A 209 -6.21 6.48 -15.86
C ARG A 209 -5.16 7.49 -15.43
N ARG A 210 -4.36 7.15 -14.43
CA ARG A 210 -3.29 8.00 -13.92
C ARG A 210 -2.02 7.19 -13.74
N LEU A 211 -0.95 7.72 -14.30
CA LEU A 211 0.38 7.14 -14.25
C LEU A 211 1.38 8.21 -13.86
N ASN A 212 2.06 8.03 -12.73
CA ASN A 212 3.08 8.94 -12.21
C ASN A 212 4.39 8.19 -11.93
N VAL A 213 5.26 8.15 -12.94
CA VAL A 213 6.51 7.36 -12.97
C VAL A 213 7.63 8.19 -13.61
N PRO A 214 8.06 9.30 -13.00
CA PRO A 214 8.92 10.30 -13.64
C PRO A 214 10.32 9.78 -14.03
N PHE A 215 10.74 8.63 -13.49
CA PHE A 215 12.03 8.01 -13.77
C PHE A 215 11.93 6.71 -14.59
N CYS A 216 10.82 6.47 -15.28
CA CYS A 216 10.73 5.36 -16.23
C CYS A 216 11.41 5.72 -17.57
N GLY A 217 12.02 4.71 -18.20
CA GLY A 217 12.30 4.76 -19.63
C GLY A 217 10.95 4.73 -20.34
N PHE A 218 10.63 5.79 -21.05
CA PHE A 218 9.37 5.96 -21.74
C PHE A 218 9.67 6.24 -23.22
N ASP A 219 10.00 5.16 -23.93
CA ASP A 219 10.45 5.19 -25.32
C ASP A 219 9.37 4.58 -26.22
N GLN A 220 9.79 3.97 -27.34
CA GLN A 220 8.90 3.49 -28.39
C GLN A 220 7.89 2.43 -27.89
N LEU A 221 8.30 1.49 -27.04
CA LEU A 221 7.42 0.37 -26.64
C LEU A 221 6.30 0.88 -25.72
N SER A 222 6.63 1.66 -24.69
CA SER A 222 5.63 2.18 -23.75
C SER A 222 4.65 3.14 -24.43
N LEU A 223 5.15 3.96 -25.37
CA LEU A 223 4.31 4.83 -26.18
C LEU A 223 3.32 4.05 -27.06
N GLN A 224 3.76 2.94 -27.67
CA GLN A 224 2.89 2.10 -28.49
C GLN A 224 1.74 1.51 -27.66
N GLU A 225 2.03 0.97 -26.47
CA GLU A 225 1.02 0.41 -25.59
C GLU A 225 0.05 1.47 -25.07
N LEU A 226 0.54 2.65 -24.67
CA LEU A 226 -0.33 3.75 -24.22
C LEU A 226 -1.31 4.24 -25.32
N LEU A 227 -0.92 4.08 -26.59
CA LEU A 227 -1.72 4.51 -27.75
C LEU A 227 -2.56 3.37 -28.36
N ALA A 228 -2.39 2.12 -27.92
CA ALA A 228 -3.04 0.96 -28.52
C ALA A 228 -4.58 1.06 -28.47
N ASP A 229 -5.15 1.52 -27.35
CA ASP A 229 -6.60 1.69 -27.18
C ASP A 229 -7.20 2.75 -28.12
N LYS A 230 -6.43 3.78 -28.50
CA LYS A 230 -6.89 4.83 -29.43
C LYS A 230 -6.96 4.33 -30.87
N ARG A 231 -6.18 3.31 -31.23
CA ARG A 231 -6.15 2.77 -32.61
C ARG A 231 -7.33 1.83 -32.88
N ALA A 232 -7.83 1.13 -31.86
CA ALA A 232 -9.02 0.28 -31.99
C ALA A 232 -10.31 1.09 -32.27
N VAL A 233 -10.39 2.33 -31.75
CA VAL A 233 -11.54 3.22 -31.98
C VAL A 233 -11.53 3.84 -33.38
N LEU A 234 -10.35 4.06 -33.97
CA LEU A 234 -10.21 4.65 -35.31
C LEU A 234 -10.35 3.63 -36.45
N GLY A 235 -10.13 2.33 -36.19
CA GLY A 235 -10.22 1.27 -37.21
C GLY A 235 -11.65 0.90 -37.64
N ASN A 236 -12.67 1.27 -36.85
CA ASN A 236 -14.09 0.97 -37.14
C ASN A 236 -14.88 2.21 -37.59
N GLY A 237 -14.23 3.37 -37.75
CA GLY A 237 -14.86 4.56 -38.29
C GLY A 237 -14.73 4.60 -39.80
N HIS A 238 -15.81 4.27 -40.52
CA HIS A 238 -16.02 4.80 -41.86
C HIS A 238 -15.76 6.32 -41.82
N MET A 239 -14.75 6.77 -42.56
CA MET A 239 -14.75 8.15 -43.06
C MET A 239 -15.83 8.19 -44.14
N VAL A 240 -16.96 8.84 -43.83
CA VAL A 240 -17.85 9.42 -44.84
C VAL A 240 -17.45 10.88 -45.00
#